data_AF-A0A1F7WKF6-F1
#
_entry.id   AF-A0A1F7WKF6-F1
#
_cell.length_a   1.000
_cell.length_b   1.000
_cell.length_c   1.000
_cell.angle_alpha   90.00
_cell.angle_beta   90.00
_cell.angle_gamma   90.00
#
_symmetry.space_group_name_H-M   'P 1'
#
loop_
_entity.id
_entity.type
_entity.pdbx_description
1 polymer ?
#
loop_
_entity_poly.entity_id
_entity_poly.type
_entity_poly.pdbx_seq_one_letter_code
_entity_poly.pdbx_strand_id
1 'polypeptide(L)'
;MINISKSISERYPYPPIRETINGKDVSITGVVHSKEFFERYKPFFEEIIFQHDIIILEGVWGTEFWGDYDFYRLIGTIAYSKNKRIYQVDPVNLPVSLIDYAQCFIGLRLILLGLPKTRSEISRKEFLKLLGGLAIKGFGTSLVFGSLPGIWLRGLMSKEILIEYGVDDLLTYGKTDFKNLMVAHGIDRICYEIDEFTSLVSLHGYTHYETVDAYLRNPVLREKRFVYLPYDLVGERNIREYVPYENGWVKEREF
;
A
#
# COMPACT_ATOMS: atom_id res chain seq x y z
N MET A 1 -40.39 13.62 -1.96
CA MET A 1 -40.13 12.18 -1.87
C MET A 1 -38.66 12.00 -1.50
N ILE A 2 -38.38 11.50 -0.31
CA ILE A 2 -37.01 11.21 0.15
C ILE A 2 -36.65 9.84 -0.43
N ASN A 3 -35.60 9.80 -1.25
CA ASN A 3 -35.15 8.60 -1.94
C ASN A 3 -34.47 7.66 -0.94
N ILE A 4 -35.23 6.73 -0.37
CA ILE A 4 -34.77 5.52 0.33
C ILE A 4 -34.44 4.53 -0.79
N SER A 5 -33.29 3.89 -0.95
CA SER A 5 -32.13 3.64 -0.10
C SER A 5 -30.96 3.34 -1.04
N LYS A 6 -29.99 4.24 -1.17
CA LYS A 6 -28.66 3.79 -1.57
C LYS A 6 -28.11 2.88 -0.48
N SER A 7 -27.70 1.66 -0.83
CA SER A 7 -27.08 0.72 0.11
C SER A 7 -25.93 1.41 0.87
N ILE A 8 -25.60 0.93 2.07
CA ILE A 8 -24.51 1.51 2.88
C ILE A 8 -23.19 1.52 2.08
N SER A 9 -22.96 0.50 1.25
CA SER A 9 -21.88 0.43 0.26
C SER A 9 -21.92 1.54 -0.80
N GLU A 10 -23.10 1.95 -1.28
CA GLU A 10 -23.23 3.01 -2.29
C GLU A 10 -22.96 4.42 -1.74
N ARG A 11 -22.85 4.58 -0.42
CA ARG A 11 -22.52 5.85 0.23
C ARG A 11 -21.04 5.96 0.61
N TYR A 12 -20.32 4.85 0.57
CA TYR A 12 -18.90 4.81 0.91
C TYR A 12 -18.06 5.36 -0.27
N PRO A 13 -17.09 6.26 -0.03
CA PRO A 13 -16.40 6.97 -1.11
C PRO A 13 -15.38 6.13 -1.86
N TYR A 14 -14.95 4.99 -1.32
CA TYR A 14 -13.95 4.11 -1.92
C TYR A 14 -14.52 2.70 -2.09
N PRO A 15 -15.27 2.43 -3.17
CA PRO A 15 -15.96 1.15 -3.34
C PRO A 15 -14.96 -0.03 -3.25
N PRO A 16 -15.29 -1.10 -2.51
CA PRO A 16 -14.38 -2.25 -2.39
C PRO A 16 -14.08 -2.90 -3.74
N ILE A 17 -12.80 -3.18 -3.98
CA ILE A 17 -12.36 -4.02 -5.10
C ILE A 17 -12.52 -5.48 -4.66
N ARG A 18 -13.18 -6.30 -5.48
CA ARG A 18 -13.46 -7.71 -5.16
C ARG A 18 -12.67 -8.62 -6.08
N GLU A 19 -11.91 -9.51 -5.49
CA GLU A 19 -11.06 -10.49 -6.17
C GLU A 19 -11.30 -11.89 -5.61
N THR A 20 -10.90 -12.90 -6.39
CA THR A 20 -10.78 -14.28 -5.91
C THR A 20 -9.31 -14.68 -5.96
N ILE A 21 -8.71 -15.00 -4.82
CA ILE A 21 -7.29 -15.32 -4.69
C ILE A 21 -7.17 -16.68 -4.00
N ASN A 22 -6.54 -17.65 -4.67
CA ASN A 22 -6.42 -19.03 -4.18
C ASN A 22 -7.77 -19.62 -3.72
N GLY A 23 -8.86 -19.30 -4.44
CA GLY A 23 -10.21 -19.76 -4.13
C GLY A 23 -10.88 -19.07 -2.93
N LYS A 24 -10.26 -18.05 -2.34
CA LYS A 24 -10.81 -17.23 -1.25
C LYS A 24 -11.38 -15.92 -1.80
N ASP A 25 -12.46 -15.42 -1.20
CA ASP A 25 -13.05 -14.14 -1.54
C ASP A 25 -12.28 -13.00 -0.85
N VAL A 26 -11.75 -12.06 -1.65
CA VAL A 26 -10.91 -10.97 -1.18
C VAL A 26 -11.55 -9.63 -1.51
N SER A 27 -11.77 -8.81 -0.48
CA SER A 27 -12.31 -7.46 -0.61
C SER A 27 -11.27 -6.43 -0.19
N ILE A 28 -10.77 -5.61 -1.12
CA ILE A 28 -9.76 -4.58 -0.85
C ILE A 28 -10.44 -3.22 -0.77
N THR A 29 -10.37 -2.57 0.39
CA THR A 29 -11.09 -1.33 0.66
C THR A 29 -10.11 -0.22 1.07
N GLY A 30 -10.17 0.88 0.32
CA GLY A 30 -9.45 2.11 0.65
C GLY A 30 -10.08 2.84 1.84
N VAL A 31 -9.29 3.39 2.75
CA VAL A 31 -9.74 4.14 3.94
C VAL A 31 -8.95 5.44 4.14
N VAL A 32 -9.50 6.40 4.88
CA VAL A 32 -8.73 7.53 5.42
C VAL A 32 -8.44 7.23 6.90
N HIS A 33 -7.17 7.30 7.30
CA HIS A 33 -6.72 7.01 8.66
C HIS A 33 -7.05 8.14 9.66
N SER A 34 -8.33 8.52 9.75
CA SER A 34 -8.81 9.55 10.69
C SER A 34 -10.04 9.06 11.45
N LYS A 35 -10.20 9.56 12.68
CA LYS A 35 -11.36 9.24 13.53
C LYS A 35 -12.66 9.76 12.91
N GLU A 36 -12.64 10.94 12.31
CA GLU A 36 -13.81 11.56 11.66
C GLU A 36 -14.30 10.72 10.49
N PHE A 37 -13.36 10.17 9.70
CA PHE A 37 -13.69 9.26 8.62
C PHE A 37 -14.31 7.96 9.16
N PHE A 38 -13.73 7.40 10.22
CA PHE A 38 -14.31 6.23 10.89
C PHE A 38 -15.74 6.49 11.36
N GLU A 39 -15.99 7.55 12.15
CA GLU A 39 -17.31 7.83 12.71
C GLU A 39 -18.36 8.07 11.62
N ARG A 40 -17.98 8.76 10.53
CA ARG A 40 -18.86 9.03 9.40
C ARG A 40 -19.30 7.74 8.68
N TYR A 41 -18.42 6.75 8.59
CA TYR A 41 -18.65 5.52 7.84
C TYR A 41 -18.68 4.27 8.72
N LYS A 42 -18.88 4.44 10.03
CA LYS A 42 -18.93 3.34 11.00
C LYS A 42 -19.90 2.22 10.62
N PRO A 43 -21.14 2.49 10.15
CA PRO A 43 -22.05 1.42 9.71
C PRO A 43 -21.48 0.56 8.59
N PHE A 44 -20.73 1.16 7.66
CA PHE A 44 -20.06 0.43 6.58
C PHE A 44 -18.95 -0.48 7.13
N PHE A 45 -18.14 0.01 8.07
CA PHE A 45 -17.10 -0.80 8.69
C PHE A 45 -17.66 -1.95 9.53
N GLU A 46 -18.75 -1.71 10.26
CA GLU A 46 -19.44 -2.77 11.01
C GLU A 46 -20.01 -3.85 10.08
N GLU A 47 -20.60 -3.45 8.96
CA GLU A 47 -21.13 -4.37 7.96
C GLU A 47 -20.03 -5.19 7.27
N ILE A 48 -18.98 -4.53 6.78
CA ILE A 48 -17.91 -5.22 6.04
C ILE A 48 -17.11 -6.16 6.95
N ILE A 49 -16.83 -5.77 8.20
CA ILE A 49 -16.15 -6.64 9.17
C ILE A 49 -17.03 -7.84 9.55
N PHE A 50 -18.35 -7.65 9.62
CA PHE A 50 -19.27 -8.74 9.90
C PHE A 50 -19.30 -9.77 8.75
N GLN A 51 -19.30 -9.29 7.50
CA GLN A 51 -19.40 -10.12 6.28
C GLN A 51 -18.16 -10.96 5.97
N HIS A 52 -16.99 -10.64 6.52
CA HIS A 52 -15.73 -11.35 6.21
C HIS A 52 -15.21 -12.12 7.43
N ASP A 53 -14.53 -13.23 7.21
CA ASP A 53 -14.01 -14.10 8.29
C ASP A 53 -12.80 -13.47 8.99
N ILE A 54 -11.90 -12.89 8.19
CA ILE A 54 -10.66 -12.28 8.67
C ILE A 54 -10.51 -10.84 8.14
N ILE A 55 -9.82 -10.02 8.92
CA ILE A 55 -9.55 -8.62 8.60
C ILE A 55 -8.04 -8.44 8.42
N ILE A 56 -7.61 -7.91 7.28
CA ILE A 56 -6.22 -7.52 7.04
C ILE A 56 -6.13 -6.01 7.21
N LEU A 57 -5.20 -5.56 8.06
CA LEU A 57 -4.89 -4.15 8.24
C LEU A 57 -3.51 -3.85 7.66
N GLU A 58 -3.38 -2.65 7.10
CA GLU A 58 -2.08 -2.09 6.76
C GLU A 58 -1.18 -2.04 8.00
N GLY A 59 0.05 -2.58 7.91
CA GLY A 59 1.04 -2.42 8.95
C GLY A 59 1.31 -0.94 9.25
N VAL A 60 1.18 -0.57 10.52
CA VAL A 60 1.74 0.67 11.05
C VAL A 60 3.16 0.34 11.52
N TRP A 61 4.11 1.13 11.06
CA TRP A 61 5.54 0.90 11.18
C TRP A 61 5.95 0.66 12.63
N GLY A 62 6.52 -0.50 12.95
CA GLY A 62 7.05 -0.80 14.27
C GLY A 62 6.01 -0.90 15.39
N THR A 63 4.71 -0.89 15.07
CA THR A 63 3.65 -0.87 16.09
C THR A 63 2.53 -1.85 15.81
N GLU A 64 1.83 -2.20 16.87
CA GLU A 64 0.60 -2.98 16.82
C GLU A 64 -0.56 -2.05 16.41
N PHE A 65 -1.58 -2.60 15.75
CA PHE A 65 -2.69 -1.77 15.23
C PHE A 65 -3.47 -1.01 16.31
N TRP A 66 -3.37 -1.42 17.58
CA TRP A 66 -4.00 -0.76 18.72
C TRP A 66 -3.14 0.33 19.38
N GLY A 67 -1.91 0.55 18.89
CA GLY A 67 -1.00 1.59 19.38
C GLY A 67 -1.35 2.97 18.85
N ASP A 68 -0.63 3.42 17.82
CA ASP A 68 -0.51 4.85 17.48
C ASP A 68 -1.62 5.40 16.54
N TYR A 69 -2.51 4.55 16.03
CA TYR A 69 -3.49 4.95 15.03
C TYR A 69 -4.92 4.73 15.52
N ASP A 70 -5.57 5.84 15.89
CA ASP A 70 -6.96 5.85 16.36
C ASP A 70 -7.91 5.09 15.42
N PHE A 71 -7.73 5.24 14.10
CA PHE A 71 -8.54 4.53 13.11
C PHE A 71 -8.45 3.01 13.25
N TYR A 72 -7.23 2.45 13.26
CA TYR A 72 -7.05 1.00 13.32
C TYR A 72 -7.41 0.41 14.68
N ARG A 73 -7.22 1.17 15.76
CA ARG A 73 -7.74 0.78 17.08
C ARG A 73 -9.27 0.67 17.08
N LEU A 74 -9.96 1.61 16.43
CA LEU A 74 -11.44 1.59 16.33
C LEU A 74 -11.94 0.42 15.48
N ILE A 75 -11.25 0.11 14.37
CA ILE A 75 -11.49 -1.12 13.61
C ILE A 75 -11.28 -2.37 14.48
N GLY A 76 -10.20 -2.38 15.26
CA GLY A 76 -9.93 -3.39 16.28
C GLY A 76 -11.10 -3.58 17.24
N THR A 77 -11.67 -2.50 17.78
CA THR A 77 -12.84 -2.61 18.67
C THR A 77 -14.03 -3.30 18.01
N ILE A 78 -14.31 -2.99 16.73
CA ILE A 78 -15.38 -3.68 15.99
C ILE A 78 -15.04 -5.16 15.83
N ALA A 79 -13.86 -5.48 15.31
CA ALA A 79 -13.43 -6.86 15.07
C ALA A 79 -13.45 -7.70 16.36
N TYR A 80 -12.98 -7.14 17.47
CA TYR A 80 -13.00 -7.76 18.79
C TYR A 80 -14.44 -8.11 19.22
N SER A 81 -15.37 -7.15 19.11
CA SER A 81 -16.78 -7.37 19.46
C SER A 81 -17.48 -8.45 18.62
N LYS A 82 -16.90 -8.80 17.46
CA LYS A 82 -17.40 -9.81 16.52
C LYS A 82 -16.58 -11.10 16.54
N ASN A 83 -15.62 -11.23 17.47
CA ASN A 83 -14.70 -12.35 17.57
C ASN A 83 -13.95 -12.63 16.25
N LYS A 84 -13.52 -11.58 15.55
CA LYS A 84 -12.82 -11.67 14.26
C LYS A 84 -11.30 -11.65 14.47
N ARG A 85 -10.58 -12.37 13.62
CA ARG A 85 -9.11 -12.35 13.60
C ARG A 85 -8.60 -11.17 12.78
N ILE A 86 -7.51 -10.56 13.23
CA ILE A 86 -6.82 -9.48 12.52
C ILE A 86 -5.45 -9.96 12.09
N TYR A 87 -5.11 -9.72 10.83
CA TYR A 87 -3.77 -9.88 10.30
C TYR A 87 -3.18 -8.51 10.02
N GLN A 88 -1.95 -8.26 10.47
CA GLN A 88 -1.16 -7.13 10.03
C GLN A 88 -0.04 -7.63 9.12
N VAL A 89 0.04 -7.06 7.92
CA VAL A 89 1.18 -7.27 7.03
C VAL A 89 2.14 -6.12 7.26
N ASP A 90 3.26 -6.39 7.93
CA ASP A 90 4.25 -5.37 8.24
C ASP A 90 5.34 -5.37 7.17
N PRO A 91 5.55 -4.27 6.44
CA PRO A 91 6.66 -4.22 5.49
C PRO A 91 7.97 -3.77 6.15
N VAL A 92 7.96 -3.03 7.28
CA VAL A 92 9.23 -2.45 7.80
C VAL A 92 9.22 -2.00 9.28
N ASN A 93 10.21 -2.47 10.04
CA ASN A 93 10.53 -2.00 11.41
C ASN A 93 11.77 -1.09 11.53
N LEU A 94 12.57 -0.92 10.46
CA LEU A 94 13.74 -0.02 10.46
C LEU A 94 13.40 1.39 9.96
N PRO A 95 14.16 2.44 10.33
CA PRO A 95 13.98 3.79 9.80
C PRO A 95 14.39 3.83 8.32
N VAL A 96 13.47 3.43 7.46
CA VAL A 96 13.60 3.42 5.99
C VAL A 96 13.84 4.80 5.41
N SER A 97 13.56 5.86 6.17
CA SER A 97 14.00 7.20 5.83
C SER A 97 15.49 7.24 5.52
N LEU A 98 16.34 6.48 6.22
CA LEU A 98 17.78 6.41 5.92
C LEU A 98 18.05 5.80 4.54
N ILE A 99 17.27 4.78 4.13
CA ILE A 99 17.38 4.17 2.81
C ILE A 99 16.85 5.11 1.74
N ASP A 100 15.71 5.76 1.98
CA ASP A 100 15.17 6.79 1.10
C ASP A 100 16.21 7.92 0.90
N TYR A 101 16.85 8.39 1.96
CA TYR A 101 17.92 9.40 1.90
C TYR A 101 19.17 8.90 1.19
N ALA A 102 19.61 7.66 1.45
CA ALA A 102 20.76 7.05 0.78
C ALA A 102 20.49 6.86 -0.73
N GLN A 103 19.30 6.39 -1.10
CA GLN A 103 18.85 6.27 -2.49
C GLN A 103 18.77 7.64 -3.15
N CYS A 104 18.22 8.65 -2.48
CA CYS A 104 18.21 10.04 -2.95
C CYS A 104 19.62 10.56 -3.19
N PHE A 105 20.55 10.32 -2.26
CA PHE A 105 21.92 10.80 -2.34
C PHE A 105 22.70 10.11 -3.46
N ILE A 106 22.58 8.78 -3.59
CA ILE A 106 23.18 8.01 -4.68
C ILE A 106 22.59 8.45 -6.03
N GLY A 107 21.26 8.58 -6.13
CA GLY A 107 20.56 9.06 -7.31
C GLY A 107 21.02 10.46 -7.72
N LEU A 108 21.07 11.40 -6.77
CA LEU A 108 21.57 12.75 -7.00
C LEU A 108 23.03 12.74 -7.47
N ARG A 109 23.89 11.92 -6.86
CA ARG A 109 25.30 11.80 -7.27
C ARG A 109 25.44 11.23 -8.67
N LEU A 110 24.68 10.20 -9.03
CA LEU A 110 24.68 9.62 -10.38
C LEU A 110 24.14 10.59 -11.43
N ILE A 111 23.15 11.41 -11.07
CA ILE A 111 22.65 12.50 -11.92
C ILE A 111 23.75 13.54 -12.11
N LEU A 112 24.35 14.05 -11.03
CA LEU A 112 25.42 15.05 -11.08
C LEU A 112 26.65 14.57 -11.88
N LEU A 113 27.02 13.29 -11.74
CA LEU A 113 28.10 12.67 -12.52
C LEU A 113 27.71 12.43 -13.99
N GLY A 114 26.42 12.37 -14.30
CA GLY A 114 25.91 12.08 -15.63
C GLY A 114 25.48 13.30 -16.44
N LEU A 115 25.24 14.47 -15.85
CA LEU A 115 24.75 15.65 -16.57
C LEU A 115 25.78 16.10 -17.65
N PRO A 116 25.42 16.09 -18.94
CA PRO A 116 26.26 16.69 -19.96
C PRO A 116 26.28 18.22 -19.77
N LYS A 117 27.47 18.82 -19.90
CA LYS A 117 27.70 20.26 -19.65
C LYS A 117 27.14 21.19 -20.74
N THR A 118 26.47 20.68 -21.77
CA THR A 118 26.06 21.50 -22.93
C THR A 118 24.74 21.02 -23.54
N ARG A 119 23.85 21.98 -23.83
CA ARG A 119 22.52 21.80 -24.43
C ARG A 119 22.60 21.34 -25.89
N SER A 120 21.99 20.19 -26.19
CA SER A 120 21.26 19.89 -27.44
C SER A 120 20.66 18.49 -27.33
N GLU A 121 19.37 18.34 -27.68
CA GLU A 121 18.59 17.10 -27.74
C GLU A 121 18.69 16.19 -26.50
N ILE A 122 17.70 16.33 -25.61
CA ILE A 122 17.61 15.58 -24.36
C ILE A 122 17.46 14.09 -24.69
N SER A 123 18.56 13.34 -24.60
CA SER A 123 18.53 11.88 -24.70
C SER A 123 17.65 11.29 -23.59
N ARG A 124 17.15 10.04 -23.74
CA ARG A 124 16.42 9.32 -22.68
C ARG A 124 17.12 9.39 -21.31
N LYS A 125 18.46 9.32 -21.32
CA LYS A 125 19.31 9.44 -20.14
C LYS A 125 19.25 10.83 -19.50
N GLU A 126 19.09 11.89 -20.27
CA GLU A 126 18.98 13.26 -19.79
C GLU A 126 17.56 13.62 -19.33
N PHE A 127 16.54 13.06 -19.97
CA PHE A 127 15.15 13.22 -19.54
C PHE A 127 14.93 12.61 -18.15
N LEU A 128 15.43 11.39 -17.93
CA LEU A 128 15.39 10.73 -16.62
C LEU A 128 16.18 11.49 -15.55
N LYS A 129 17.30 12.14 -15.92
CA LYS A 129 18.06 13.01 -15.00
C LYS A 129 17.32 14.29 -14.64
N LEU A 130 16.62 14.90 -15.59
CA LEU A 130 15.84 16.11 -15.38
C LEU A 130 14.65 15.83 -14.43
N LEU A 131 13.93 14.73 -14.67
CA LEU A 131 12.86 14.26 -13.78
C LEU A 131 13.40 13.95 -12.38
N GLY A 132 14.58 13.34 -12.28
CA GLY A 132 15.30 13.14 -11.02
C GLY A 132 15.65 14.42 -10.29
N GLY A 133 16.14 15.44 -11.01
CA GLY A 133 16.47 16.73 -10.44
C GLY A 133 15.25 17.49 -9.89
N LEU A 134 14.09 17.36 -10.54
CA LEU A 134 12.84 18.02 -10.13
C LEU A 134 12.19 17.33 -8.92
N ALA A 135 12.17 16.00 -8.88
CA ALA A 135 11.59 15.25 -7.75
C ALA A 135 12.38 15.46 -6.44
N ILE A 136 13.71 15.50 -6.52
CA ILE A 136 14.60 15.66 -5.36
C ILE A 136 14.54 17.09 -4.81
N LYS A 137 14.48 18.12 -5.68
CA LYS A 137 14.48 19.53 -5.26
C LYS A 137 13.12 20.07 -4.83
N GLY A 138 12.01 19.46 -5.26
CA GLY A 138 10.66 19.94 -4.95
C GLY A 138 10.03 19.30 -3.71
N PHE A 139 10.24 17.99 -3.48
CA PHE A 139 9.36 17.24 -2.56
C PHE A 139 10.02 16.15 -1.73
N GLY A 140 11.36 16.04 -1.70
CA GLY A 140 12.06 15.11 -0.79
C GLY A 140 11.59 13.66 -0.84
N THR A 141 11.04 13.22 -1.98
CA THR A 141 10.41 11.92 -2.16
C THR A 141 11.02 11.20 -3.35
N SER A 142 11.27 9.91 -3.17
CA SER A 142 11.86 9.04 -4.18
C SER A 142 11.11 9.20 -5.50
N LEU A 143 11.88 9.37 -6.56
CA LEU A 143 11.43 9.76 -7.88
C LEU A 143 10.63 8.62 -8.50
N VAL A 144 9.32 8.53 -8.19
CA VAL A 144 8.52 7.50 -8.82
C VAL A 144 7.02 7.73 -8.85
N PHE A 145 6.49 7.50 -10.06
CA PHE A 145 5.15 7.75 -10.62
C PHE A 145 3.93 7.05 -9.98
N GLY A 146 4.05 6.62 -8.72
CA GLY A 146 3.06 5.87 -7.94
C GLY A 146 3.08 6.24 -6.45
N SER A 147 4.06 7.04 -6.02
CA SER A 147 3.80 7.97 -4.92
C SER A 147 2.76 9.00 -5.38
N LEU A 148 1.93 9.53 -4.48
CA LEU A 148 0.96 10.57 -4.83
C LEU A 148 1.60 11.69 -5.68
N PRO A 149 2.78 12.27 -5.33
CA PRO A 149 3.48 13.25 -6.17
C PRO A 149 3.87 12.72 -7.56
N GLY A 150 4.26 11.44 -7.66
CA GLY A 150 4.54 10.78 -8.92
C GLY A 150 3.30 10.65 -9.81
N ILE A 151 2.13 10.32 -9.26
CA ILE A 151 0.86 10.26 -9.99
C ILE A 151 0.49 11.65 -10.54
N TRP A 152 0.68 12.71 -9.74
CA TRP A 152 0.48 14.10 -10.19
C TRP A 152 1.42 14.48 -11.34
N LEU A 153 2.69 14.09 -11.27
CA LEU A 153 3.66 14.30 -12.35
C LEU A 153 3.33 13.48 -13.61
N ARG A 154 2.78 12.27 -13.47
CA ARG A 154 2.31 11.43 -14.58
C ARG A 154 1.18 12.12 -15.35
N GLY A 155 0.25 12.74 -14.64
CA GLY A 155 -0.88 13.48 -15.22
C GLY A 155 -0.50 14.71 -16.05
N LEU A 156 0.75 15.19 -15.93
CA LEU A 156 1.29 16.32 -16.70
C LEU A 156 2.00 15.90 -18.00
N MET A 157 2.09 14.60 -18.30
CA MET A 157 2.81 14.07 -19.45
C MET A 157 1.88 13.25 -20.37
N SER A 158 2.12 13.30 -21.69
CA SER A 158 1.34 12.51 -22.64
C SER A 158 1.72 11.02 -22.59
N LYS A 159 0.78 10.14 -22.94
CA LYS A 159 0.97 8.69 -22.93
C LYS A 159 2.10 8.25 -23.87
N GLU A 160 2.26 8.93 -25.00
CA GLU A 160 3.31 8.66 -25.99
C GLU A 160 4.71 8.90 -25.41
N ILE A 161 4.90 10.00 -24.67
CA ILE A 161 6.17 10.32 -24.00
C ILE A 161 6.49 9.27 -22.93
N LEU A 162 5.50 8.84 -22.16
CA LEU A 162 5.70 7.83 -21.12
C LEU A 162 6.15 6.48 -21.70
N ILE A 163 5.59 6.09 -22.85
CA ILE A 163 5.96 4.85 -23.56
C ILE A 163 7.34 4.97 -24.21
N GLU A 164 7.60 6.06 -24.93
CA GLU A 164 8.87 6.32 -25.64
C GLU A 164 10.09 6.21 -24.72
N TYR A 165 9.97 6.75 -23.50
CA TYR A 165 11.05 6.75 -22.52
C TYR A 165 10.98 5.56 -21.54
N GLY A 166 10.04 4.62 -21.74
CA GLY A 166 9.84 3.43 -20.89
C GLY A 166 9.53 3.77 -19.44
N VAL A 167 8.84 4.88 -19.21
CA VAL A 167 8.40 5.36 -17.89
C VAL A 167 7.18 4.59 -17.41
N ASP A 168 6.39 4.04 -18.34
CA ASP A 168 5.21 3.22 -18.01
C ASP A 168 5.57 1.87 -17.37
N ASP A 169 6.81 1.41 -17.55
CA ASP A 169 7.37 0.18 -16.99
C ASP A 169 7.94 0.34 -15.56
N LEU A 170 8.02 1.59 -15.10
CA LEU A 170 8.55 2.00 -13.79
C LEU A 170 7.39 2.01 -12.79
N LEU A 171 6.93 0.81 -12.41
CA LEU A 171 6.39 0.64 -11.07
C LEU A 171 7.46 1.07 -10.05
N THR A 172 6.98 1.51 -8.91
CA THR A 172 7.57 2.65 -8.26
C THR A 172 8.66 2.34 -7.24
N TYR A 173 9.92 2.71 -7.49
CA TYR A 173 11.10 2.63 -6.61
C TYR A 173 11.04 3.43 -5.28
N GLY A 174 10.03 3.20 -4.42
CA GLY A 174 9.91 3.92 -3.15
C GLY A 174 9.21 3.12 -2.04
N LYS A 175 9.47 3.54 -0.80
CA LYS A 175 8.88 3.00 0.43
C LYS A 175 7.39 2.66 0.34
N THR A 176 6.58 3.57 -0.22
CA THR A 176 5.12 3.38 -0.34
C THR A 176 4.75 2.20 -1.24
N ASP A 177 5.50 1.99 -2.30
CA ASP A 177 5.18 0.96 -3.27
C ASP A 177 5.74 -0.40 -2.86
N PHE A 178 6.91 -0.40 -2.23
CA PHE A 178 7.38 -1.56 -1.50
C PHE A 178 6.34 -2.04 -0.49
N LYS A 179 5.73 -1.10 0.25
CA LYS A 179 4.62 -1.40 1.15
C LYS A 179 3.43 -2.01 0.43
N ASN A 180 2.99 -1.44 -0.69
CA ASN A 180 1.88 -1.99 -1.48
C ASN A 180 2.19 -3.42 -1.98
N LEU A 181 3.40 -3.65 -2.47
CA LEU A 181 3.89 -4.96 -2.91
C LEU A 181 3.89 -5.97 -1.76
N MET A 182 4.38 -5.57 -0.59
CA MET A 182 4.42 -6.43 0.59
C MET A 182 3.03 -6.78 1.11
N VAL A 183 2.10 -5.82 1.12
CA VAL A 183 0.69 -6.07 1.43
C VAL A 183 0.10 -7.08 0.46
N ALA A 184 0.30 -6.89 -0.86
CA ALA A 184 -0.16 -7.85 -1.86
C ALA A 184 0.45 -9.26 -1.65
N HIS A 185 1.74 -9.35 -1.34
CA HIS A 185 2.37 -10.62 -0.98
C HIS A 185 1.77 -11.24 0.29
N GLY A 186 1.48 -10.44 1.31
CA GLY A 186 0.87 -10.90 2.55
C GLY A 186 -0.53 -11.47 2.32
N ILE A 187 -1.35 -10.77 1.54
CA ILE A 187 -2.69 -11.25 1.14
C ILE A 187 -2.60 -12.59 0.41
N ASP A 188 -1.76 -12.68 -0.63
CA ASP A 188 -1.60 -13.90 -1.42
C ASP A 188 -1.13 -15.09 -0.56
N ARG A 189 -0.15 -14.82 0.34
CA ARG A 189 0.37 -15.82 1.27
C ARG A 189 -0.67 -16.28 2.29
N ILE A 190 -1.44 -15.36 2.90
CA ILE A 190 -2.54 -15.71 3.80
C ILE A 190 -3.57 -16.59 3.08
N CYS A 191 -3.98 -16.22 1.86
CA CYS A 191 -4.92 -17.01 1.06
C CYS A 191 -4.38 -18.39 0.67
N TYR A 192 -3.06 -18.54 0.56
CA TYR A 192 -2.43 -19.81 0.21
C TYR A 192 -2.18 -20.70 1.44
N GLU A 193 -1.71 -20.14 2.55
CA GLU A 193 -1.24 -20.91 3.72
C GLU A 193 -2.32 -21.19 4.76
N ILE A 194 -3.42 -20.43 4.80
CA ILE A 194 -4.45 -20.55 5.85
C ILE A 194 -5.78 -21.04 5.25
N ASP A 195 -6.17 -22.26 5.62
CA ASP A 195 -7.39 -22.89 5.12
C ASP A 195 -8.67 -22.47 5.86
N GLU A 196 -8.53 -21.98 7.10
CA GLU A 196 -9.59 -21.79 8.10
C GLU A 196 -10.61 -20.68 7.79
N PHE A 197 -10.47 -19.98 6.66
CA PHE A 197 -11.34 -18.87 6.27
C PHE A 197 -11.80 -19.00 4.82
N THR A 198 -12.90 -18.34 4.47
CA THR A 198 -13.43 -18.27 3.10
C THR A 198 -13.35 -16.88 2.51
N SER A 199 -13.45 -15.87 3.37
CA SER A 199 -13.52 -14.47 2.97
C SER A 199 -12.63 -13.58 3.82
N LEU A 200 -11.98 -12.60 3.19
CA LEU A 200 -11.19 -11.58 3.88
C LEU A 200 -11.50 -10.19 3.37
N VAL A 201 -11.39 -9.20 4.26
CA VAL A 201 -11.37 -7.80 3.89
C VAL A 201 -10.03 -7.17 4.27
N SER A 202 -9.43 -6.47 3.31
CA SER A 202 -8.19 -5.73 3.44
C SER A 202 -8.50 -4.23 3.54
N LEU A 203 -8.17 -3.61 4.68
CA LEU A 203 -8.37 -2.18 4.93
C LEU A 203 -7.03 -1.45 4.87
N HIS A 204 -6.86 -0.61 3.84
CA HIS A 204 -5.63 0.13 3.59
C HIS A 204 -5.92 1.58 3.22
N GLY A 205 -4.95 2.47 3.39
CA GLY A 205 -5.11 3.87 2.99
C GLY A 205 -5.59 3.97 1.53
N TYR A 206 -6.54 4.88 1.26
CA TYR A 206 -7.20 5.01 -0.04
C TYR A 206 -6.25 5.31 -1.21
N THR A 207 -5.02 5.73 -0.92
CA THR A 207 -3.95 5.92 -1.91
C THR A 207 -3.22 4.63 -2.30
N HIS A 208 -3.50 3.51 -1.62
CA HIS A 208 -2.77 2.24 -1.77
C HIS A 208 -3.60 1.13 -2.40
N TYR A 209 -4.91 1.10 -2.14
CA TYR A 209 -5.76 -0.06 -2.42
C TYR A 209 -5.77 -0.50 -3.90
N GLU A 210 -5.83 0.42 -4.86
CA GLU A 210 -5.74 0.11 -6.31
C GLU A 210 -4.38 -0.45 -6.71
N THR A 211 -3.30 0.02 -6.09
CA THR A 211 -1.95 -0.46 -6.39
C THR A 211 -1.73 -1.85 -5.81
N VAL A 212 -2.28 -2.13 -4.62
CA VAL A 212 -2.28 -3.48 -4.02
C VAL A 212 -3.01 -4.46 -4.94
N ASP A 213 -4.20 -4.10 -5.42
CA ASP A 213 -4.95 -4.90 -6.41
C ASP A 213 -4.14 -5.16 -7.69
N ALA A 214 -3.48 -4.13 -8.22
CA ALA A 214 -2.65 -4.27 -9.41
C ALA A 214 -1.51 -5.28 -9.22
N TYR A 215 -0.87 -5.31 -8.04
CA TYR A 215 0.16 -6.32 -7.72
C TYR A 215 -0.41 -7.72 -7.57
N LEU A 216 -1.58 -7.85 -6.95
CA LEU A 216 -2.26 -9.14 -6.78
C LEU A 216 -2.59 -9.77 -8.13
N ARG A 217 -3.16 -8.99 -9.05
CA ARG A 217 -3.54 -9.47 -10.40
C ARG A 217 -2.36 -9.76 -11.32
N ASN A 218 -1.18 -9.21 -11.06
CA ASN A 218 -0.03 -9.31 -11.96
C ASN A 218 1.22 -9.88 -11.25
N PRO A 219 1.37 -11.21 -11.18
CA PRO A 219 2.55 -11.86 -10.57
C PRO A 219 3.89 -11.40 -11.17
N VAL A 220 3.95 -11.14 -12.48
CA VAL A 220 5.14 -10.63 -13.17
C VAL A 220 5.61 -9.28 -12.60
N LEU A 221 4.68 -8.43 -12.13
CA LEU A 221 5.02 -7.16 -11.49
C LEU A 221 5.60 -7.37 -10.09
N ARG A 222 5.16 -8.42 -9.38
CA ARG A 222 5.70 -8.83 -8.08
C ARG A 222 7.11 -9.43 -8.22
N GLU A 223 7.39 -10.13 -9.31
CA GLU A 223 8.71 -10.70 -9.62
C GLU A 223 9.80 -9.65 -9.88
N LYS A 224 9.43 -8.38 -10.18
CA LYS A 224 10.39 -7.26 -10.23
C LYS A 224 11.02 -6.94 -8.86
N ARG A 225 10.73 -7.71 -7.81
CA ARG A 225 11.23 -7.65 -6.43
C ARG A 225 12.70 -7.24 -6.23
N PHE A 226 13.62 -7.64 -7.12
CA PHE A 226 15.04 -7.22 -7.06
C PHE A 226 15.22 -5.70 -7.06
N VAL A 227 14.26 -4.97 -7.60
CA VAL A 227 14.18 -3.51 -7.56
C VAL A 227 14.11 -2.96 -6.13
N TYR A 228 13.44 -3.66 -5.23
CA TYR A 228 13.26 -3.25 -3.83
C TYR A 228 14.30 -3.86 -2.90
N LEU A 229 15.35 -4.50 -3.44
CA LEU A 229 16.38 -5.19 -2.66
C LEU A 229 16.86 -4.40 -1.43
N PRO A 230 17.10 -3.07 -1.48
CA PRO A 230 17.48 -2.32 -0.28
C PRO A 230 16.41 -2.35 0.83
N TYR A 231 15.14 -2.21 0.48
CA TYR A 231 14.03 -2.35 1.42
C TYR A 231 13.84 -3.81 1.84
N ASP A 232 14.01 -4.75 0.92
CA ASP A 232 13.93 -6.19 1.19
C ASP A 232 15.02 -6.70 2.13
N LEU A 233 16.17 -6.04 2.19
CA LEU A 233 17.29 -6.36 3.10
C LEU A 233 17.05 -5.86 4.53
N VAL A 234 16.15 -4.89 4.72
CA VAL A 234 15.86 -4.28 6.04
C VAL A 234 14.40 -4.43 6.47
N GLY A 235 13.54 -4.84 5.55
CA GLY A 235 12.12 -4.99 5.76
C GLY A 235 11.87 -6.32 6.42
N GLU A 236 11.22 -6.28 7.57
CA GLU A 236 10.62 -7.49 8.13
C GLU A 236 9.43 -7.85 7.24
N ARG A 237 9.25 -9.14 6.95
CA ARG A 237 8.20 -9.64 6.06
C ARG A 237 7.11 -10.37 6.83
N ASN A 238 7.05 -10.09 8.12
CA ASN A 238 6.29 -10.88 9.05
C ASN A 238 4.82 -10.52 8.93
N ILE A 239 4.00 -11.55 8.79
CA ILE A 239 2.55 -11.47 8.91
C ILE A 239 2.23 -11.79 10.36
N ARG A 240 1.65 -10.82 11.08
CA ARG A 240 1.27 -10.99 12.49
C ARG A 240 -0.23 -11.25 12.56
N GLU A 241 -0.61 -12.38 13.16
CA GLU A 241 -2.02 -12.69 13.45
C GLU A 241 -2.34 -12.33 14.90
N TYR A 242 -3.49 -11.69 15.08
CA TYR A 242 -4.03 -11.33 16.36
C TYR A 242 -5.43 -11.91 16.55
N VAL A 243 -5.63 -12.53 17.71
CA VAL A 243 -6.93 -13.07 18.12
C VAL A 243 -7.48 -12.33 19.34
N PRO A 244 -8.81 -12.17 19.44
CA PRO A 244 -9.45 -11.67 20.65
C PRO A 244 -9.21 -12.59 21.84
N TYR A 245 -8.84 -12.02 22.98
CA TYR A 245 -8.67 -12.71 24.26
C TYR A 245 -9.22 -11.85 25.41
N GLU A 246 -9.50 -12.45 26.57
CA GLU A 246 -10.28 -11.89 27.70
C GLU A 246 -10.12 -10.37 27.98
N ASN A 247 -8.92 -9.80 27.80
CA ASN A 247 -8.61 -8.39 28.03
C ASN A 247 -7.93 -7.66 26.86
N GLY A 248 -8.12 -8.12 25.61
CA GLY A 248 -7.58 -7.44 24.43
C GLY A 248 -7.11 -8.40 23.33
N TRP A 249 -6.01 -8.06 22.69
CA TRP A 249 -5.48 -8.81 21.56
C TRP A 249 -4.24 -9.61 21.96
N VAL A 250 -4.14 -10.84 21.48
CA VAL A 250 -2.95 -11.68 21.64
C VAL A 250 -2.39 -11.98 20.26
N LYS A 251 -1.08 -11.79 20.07
CA LYS A 251 -0.37 -12.24 18.88
C LYS A 251 -0.26 -13.77 18.93
N GLU A 252 -1.00 -14.45 18.06
CA GLU A 252 -1.07 -15.92 18.04
C GLU A 252 0.01 -16.53 17.15
N ARG A 253 0.20 -15.96 15.95
CA ARG A 253 1.18 -16.43 14.96
C ARG A 253 1.96 -15.26 14.36
N GLU A 254 3.21 -15.55 13.98
CA GLU A 254 4.07 -14.66 13.21
C GLU A 254 4.84 -15.50 12.19
N PHE A 255 4.71 -15.18 10.91
CA PHE A 255 5.31 -15.97 9.83
C PHE A 255 5.68 -15.15 8.60
#